data_AF-A0A1J7BJI6-F1
#
_entry.id   AF-A0A1J7BJI6-F1
#
_cell.length_a   1.000
_cell.length_b   1.000
_cell.length_c   1.000
_cell.angle_alpha   90.00
_cell.angle_beta   90.00
_cell.angle_gamma   90.00
#
_symmetry.space_group_name_H-M   'P 1'
#
loop_
_entity.id
_entity.type
_entity.pdbx_description
1 polymer ?
#
loop_
_entity_poly.entity_id
_entity_poly.type
_entity_poly.pdbx_seq_one_letter_code
_entity_poly.pdbx_strand_id
1 'polypeptide(L)'
;MSAEDRIAADRQVVTDHLEGRVTPETDPWIYDDDVLYFAALRLAKADRGWLEERAADPSRPASRRSWLRSALQVTAPGAGATAVIGFRAADGGLATEARTRRAGGPQEPEGETDGERH
;
A
#
# COMPACT_ATOMS: atom_id res chain seq x y z
N MET A 1 19.34 -20.64 0.78
CA MET A 1 17.87 -20.72 0.96
C MET A 1 17.26 -20.95 -0.41
N SER A 2 16.44 -21.99 -0.56
CA SER A 2 15.77 -22.31 -1.82
C SER A 2 14.59 -21.35 -2.08
N ALA A 3 14.02 -21.40 -3.29
CA ALA A 3 12.81 -20.65 -3.60
C ALA A 3 11.60 -21.13 -2.77
N GLU A 4 11.52 -22.44 -2.52
CA GLU A 4 10.47 -23.06 -1.70
C GLU A 4 10.58 -22.63 -0.24
N ASP A 5 11.79 -22.61 0.32
CA ASP A 5 12.04 -22.12 1.69
C ASP A 5 11.59 -20.66 1.83
N ARG A 6 11.81 -19.85 0.81
CA ARG A 6 11.40 -18.44 0.80
C ARG A 6 9.89 -18.28 0.80
N ILE A 7 9.18 -19.07 -0.02
CA ILE A 7 7.71 -19.09 -0.06
C ILE A 7 7.15 -19.53 1.30
N ALA A 8 7.73 -20.57 1.90
CA ALA A 8 7.33 -21.03 3.23
C ALA A 8 7.52 -19.94 4.30
N ALA A 9 8.65 -19.24 4.29
CA ALA A 9 8.90 -18.11 5.19
C ALA A 9 7.90 -16.95 4.98
N ASP A 10 7.64 -16.57 3.72
CA ASP A 10 6.67 -15.53 3.41
C ASP A 10 5.24 -15.92 3.87
N ARG A 11 4.84 -17.19 3.66
CA ARG A 11 3.54 -17.71 4.16
C ARG A 11 3.46 -17.63 5.67
N GLN A 12 4.55 -17.92 6.37
CA GLN A 12 4.60 -17.86 7.83
C GLN A 12 4.39 -16.43 8.35
N VAL A 13 5.10 -15.45 7.80
CA VAL A 13 4.94 -14.02 8.16
C VAL A 13 3.50 -13.55 7.96
N VAL A 14 2.89 -13.88 6.82
CA VAL A 14 1.49 -13.52 6.55
C VAL A 14 0.54 -14.24 7.52
N THR A 15 0.79 -15.51 7.84
CA THR A 15 -0.03 -16.27 8.79
C THR A 15 0.03 -15.67 10.19
N ASP A 16 1.24 -15.35 10.67
CA ASP A 16 1.43 -14.72 11.98
C ASP A 16 0.72 -13.36 12.05
N HIS A 17 0.74 -12.58 10.96
CA HIS A 17 -0.01 -11.33 10.87
C HIS A 17 -1.52 -11.56 10.96
N LEU A 18 -2.06 -12.49 10.16
CA LEU A 18 -3.49 -12.82 10.18
C LEU A 18 -3.96 -13.27 11.55
N GLU A 19 -3.12 -14.01 12.25
CA GLU A 19 -3.35 -14.50 13.61
C GLU A 19 -3.14 -13.44 14.68
N GLY A 20 -2.41 -12.38 14.36
CA GLY A 20 -2.11 -11.30 15.30
C GLY A 20 -1.03 -11.67 16.29
N ARG A 21 -0.22 -12.66 15.93
CA ARG A 21 1.01 -12.97 16.65
C ARG A 21 2.06 -11.91 16.39
N VAL A 22 2.04 -11.32 15.19
CA VAL A 22 2.80 -10.10 14.87
C VAL A 22 1.84 -8.93 14.69
N THR A 23 2.20 -7.81 15.32
CA THR A 23 1.44 -6.57 15.33
C THR A 23 2.41 -5.39 15.22
N PRO A 24 1.95 -4.19 14.79
CA PRO A 24 2.81 -3.02 14.79
C PRO A 24 3.40 -2.70 16.18
N GLU A 25 2.69 -3.05 17.24
CA GLU A 25 3.09 -2.79 18.62
C GLU A 25 4.15 -3.77 19.12
N THR A 26 4.08 -5.04 18.71
CA THR A 26 4.99 -6.11 19.17
C THR A 26 6.17 -6.31 18.25
N ASP A 27 6.00 -6.10 16.94
CA ASP A 27 6.98 -6.41 15.90
C ASP A 27 7.04 -5.27 14.87
N PRO A 28 7.37 -4.03 15.29
CA PRO A 28 7.30 -2.85 14.41
C PRO A 28 8.14 -3.00 13.15
N TRP A 29 9.32 -3.63 13.24
CA TRP A 29 10.23 -3.85 12.11
C TRP A 29 9.59 -4.66 10.95
N ILE A 30 8.60 -5.52 11.23
CA ILE A 30 7.89 -6.27 10.18
C ILE A 30 7.06 -5.33 9.29
N TYR A 31 6.63 -4.20 9.84
CA TYR A 31 5.82 -3.19 9.18
C TYR A 31 6.68 -2.05 8.64
N ASP A 32 7.62 -1.54 9.44
CA ASP A 32 8.48 -0.41 9.08
C ASP A 32 9.41 -0.72 7.91
N ASP A 33 9.93 -1.95 7.84
CA ASP A 33 10.81 -2.40 6.76
C ASP A 33 10.02 -3.05 5.59
N ASP A 34 8.69 -2.86 5.56
CA ASP A 34 7.78 -3.43 4.54
C ASP A 34 7.88 -4.96 4.39
N VAL A 35 8.40 -5.68 5.38
CA VAL A 35 8.64 -7.13 5.32
C VAL A 35 7.33 -7.87 5.02
N LEU A 36 6.27 -7.54 5.76
CA LEU A 36 4.95 -8.11 5.56
C LEU A 36 4.39 -7.78 4.16
N TYR A 37 4.55 -6.54 3.72
CA TYR A 37 4.08 -6.10 2.40
C TYR A 37 4.78 -6.85 1.26
N PHE A 38 6.11 -6.92 1.30
CA PHE A 38 6.87 -7.64 0.28
C PHE A 38 6.66 -9.16 0.33
N ALA A 39 6.43 -9.74 1.52
CA ALA A 39 6.02 -11.14 1.63
C ALA A 39 4.69 -11.40 0.90
N ALA A 40 3.68 -10.56 1.13
CA ALA A 40 2.39 -10.67 0.45
C ALA A 40 2.52 -10.47 -1.07
N LEU A 41 3.32 -9.51 -1.55
CA LEU A 41 3.55 -9.31 -2.98
C LEU A 41 4.26 -10.51 -3.64
N ARG A 42 5.26 -11.09 -2.98
CA ARG A 42 5.95 -12.29 -3.48
C ARG A 42 4.98 -13.47 -3.56
N LEU A 43 4.16 -13.68 -2.55
CA LEU A 43 3.13 -14.72 -2.55
C LEU A 43 2.06 -14.47 -3.62
N ALA A 44 1.62 -13.23 -3.83
CA ALA A 44 0.66 -12.93 -4.88
C ALA A 44 1.17 -13.29 -6.29
N LYS A 45 2.50 -13.32 -6.48
CA LYS A 45 3.15 -13.74 -7.73
C LYS A 45 3.43 -15.25 -7.77
N ALA A 46 3.94 -15.82 -6.69
CA ALA A 46 4.42 -17.20 -6.66
C ALA A 46 3.33 -18.23 -6.28
N ASP A 47 2.31 -17.79 -5.56
CA ASP A 47 1.33 -18.64 -4.89
C ASP A 47 0.02 -17.88 -4.61
N ARG A 48 -0.56 -17.36 -5.70
CA ARG A 48 -1.72 -16.47 -5.62
C ARG A 48 -2.94 -17.15 -4.99
N GLY A 49 -3.21 -18.41 -5.34
CA GLY A 49 -4.37 -19.16 -4.85
C GLY A 49 -4.38 -19.27 -3.33
N TRP A 50 -3.22 -19.57 -2.72
CA TRP A 50 -3.11 -19.60 -1.27
C TRP A 50 -3.43 -18.25 -0.64
N LEU A 51 -2.93 -17.16 -1.21
CA LEU A 51 -3.16 -15.81 -0.68
C LEU A 51 -4.64 -15.40 -0.78
N GLU A 52 -5.31 -15.77 -1.89
CA GLU A 52 -6.74 -15.56 -2.11
C GLU A 52 -7.60 -16.34 -1.10
N GLU A 53 -7.26 -17.60 -0.83
CA GLU A 53 -7.93 -18.42 0.20
C GLU A 53 -7.87 -17.75 1.58
N ARG A 54 -6.68 -17.25 1.97
CA ARG A 54 -6.49 -16.57 3.27
C ARG A 54 -7.24 -15.25 3.35
N ALA A 55 -7.35 -14.52 2.24
CA ALA A 55 -8.13 -13.29 2.18
C ALA A 55 -9.65 -13.56 2.26
N ALA A 56 -10.11 -14.71 1.78
CA ALA A 56 -11.51 -15.12 1.79
C ALA A 56 -11.96 -15.73 3.14
N ASP A 57 -11.05 -16.29 3.93
CA ASP A 57 -11.34 -17.02 5.18
C ASP A 57 -12.08 -16.15 6.23
N PRO A 58 -13.38 -16.34 6.46
CA PRO A 58 -14.15 -15.48 7.37
C PRO A 58 -13.76 -15.64 8.85
N SER A 59 -12.99 -16.67 9.21
CA SER A 59 -12.53 -16.87 10.59
C SER A 59 -11.48 -15.83 11.02
N ARG A 60 -10.88 -15.10 10.08
CA ARG A 60 -9.88 -14.06 10.37
C ARG A 60 -10.49 -12.65 10.44
N PRO A 61 -9.92 -11.73 11.23
CA PRO A 61 -10.41 -10.36 11.35
C PRO A 61 -10.54 -9.66 9.99
N ALA A 62 -11.66 -8.97 9.78
CA ALA A 62 -11.98 -8.33 8.50
C ALA A 62 -10.93 -7.29 8.06
N SER A 63 -10.35 -6.53 9.01
CA SER A 63 -9.29 -5.55 8.75
C SER A 63 -8.05 -6.18 8.11
N ARG A 64 -7.58 -7.31 8.67
CA ARG A 64 -6.39 -8.04 8.18
C ARG A 64 -6.64 -8.71 6.83
N ARG A 65 -7.85 -9.24 6.61
CA ARG A 65 -8.25 -9.76 5.30
C ARG A 65 -8.35 -8.68 4.24
N SER A 66 -8.83 -7.50 4.61
CA SER A 66 -8.90 -6.34 3.70
C SER A 66 -7.51 -5.89 3.25
N TRP A 67 -6.53 -5.97 4.14
CA TRP A 67 -5.14 -5.68 3.82
C TRP A 67 -4.59 -6.64 2.75
N LEU A 68 -4.79 -7.96 2.90
CA LEU A 68 -4.36 -8.93 1.87
C LEU A 68 -5.02 -8.70 0.51
N ARG A 69 -6.31 -8.35 0.49
CA ARG A 69 -7.02 -8.02 -0.75
C ARG A 69 -6.38 -6.84 -1.47
N SER A 70 -5.82 -5.88 -0.74
CA SER A 70 -5.12 -4.73 -1.33
C SER A 70 -3.83 -5.17 -2.02
N ALA A 71 -3.04 -6.06 -1.40
CA ALA A 71 -1.84 -6.63 -2.02
C ALA A 71 -2.15 -7.46 -3.30
N LEU A 72 -3.27 -8.20 -3.29
CA LEU A 72 -3.75 -8.95 -4.46
C LEU A 72 -4.19 -8.06 -5.63
N GLN A 73 -4.68 -6.85 -5.35
CA GLN A 73 -5.08 -5.86 -6.37
C GLN A 73 -3.88 -5.19 -7.03
N VAL A 74 -2.83 -4.86 -6.27
CA VAL A 74 -1.57 -4.28 -6.79
C VAL A 74 -0.93 -5.18 -7.84
N THR A 75 -1.09 -6.49 -7.69
CA THR A 75 -0.47 -7.52 -8.53
C THR A 75 -1.40 -8.10 -9.60
N ALA A 76 -2.63 -7.59 -9.71
CA ALA A 76 -3.57 -8.05 -10.72
C ALA A 76 -3.10 -7.64 -12.13
N PRO A 77 -3.16 -8.53 -13.13
CA PRO A 77 -2.82 -8.19 -14.51
C PRO A 77 -3.77 -7.09 -15.01
N GLY A 78 -3.21 -5.94 -15.36
CA GLY A 78 -3.96 -4.75 -15.81
C GLY A 78 -4.10 -3.62 -14.79
N ALA A 79 -3.59 -3.79 -13.55
CA ALA A 79 -3.50 -2.70 -12.58
C ALA A 79 -2.37 -1.72 -12.99
N GLY A 80 -2.71 -0.73 -13.82
CA GLY A 80 -1.79 0.34 -14.18
C GLY A 80 -1.40 1.18 -12.96
N ALA A 81 -0.19 0.93 -12.43
CA ALA A 81 0.71 1.81 -11.65
C ALA A 81 0.13 2.88 -10.68
N THR A 82 -1.11 2.74 -10.19
CA THR A 82 -1.78 3.77 -9.37
C THR A 82 -2.57 3.15 -8.21
N ALA A 83 -2.06 2.09 -7.60
CA ALA A 83 -2.54 1.65 -6.30
C ALA A 83 -1.69 2.36 -5.22
N VAL A 84 -2.03 3.61 -4.92
CA VAL A 84 -1.48 4.33 -3.77
C VAL A 84 -2.06 3.68 -2.51
N ILE A 85 -1.24 2.93 -1.79
CA ILE A 85 -1.60 2.30 -0.53
C ILE A 85 -1.61 3.40 0.54
N GLY A 86 -2.77 4.01 0.76
CA GLY A 86 -3.03 4.82 1.95
C GLY A 86 -3.18 3.90 3.15
N PHE A 87 -2.09 3.67 3.88
CA PHE A 87 -2.12 2.99 5.17
C PHE A 87 -2.90 3.87 6.16
N ARG A 88 -4.17 3.53 6.41
CA ARG A 88 -4.92 4.09 7.54
C ARG A 88 -4.85 3.09 8.68
N ALA A 89 -3.90 3.33 9.58
CA ALA A 89 -4.04 2.90 10.96
C ALA A 89 -5.41 3.42 11.44
N ALA A 90 -6.23 2.53 11.97
CA ALA A 90 -7.41 2.93 12.72
C ALA A 90 -6.89 3.60 13.99
N ASP A 91 -6.54 4.89 13.90
CA ASP A 91 -6.52 5.94 14.94
C ASP A 91 -5.52 7.05 14.57
N GLY A 92 -6.05 8.24 14.23
CA GLY A 92 -5.32 9.53 14.33
C GLY A 92 -4.68 10.12 13.07
N GLY A 93 -5.29 11.19 12.53
CA GLY A 93 -4.59 12.35 11.93
C GLY A 93 -4.22 12.32 10.45
N LEU A 94 -4.96 13.07 9.61
CA LEU A 94 -4.62 13.38 8.22
C LEU A 94 -3.58 14.50 8.12
N ALA A 95 -2.54 14.31 7.31
CA ALA A 95 -1.77 15.41 6.71
C ALA A 95 -1.49 15.08 5.24
N THR A 96 -2.43 15.46 4.37
CA THR A 96 -2.29 15.37 2.91
C THR A 96 -1.75 16.70 2.40
N GLU A 97 -0.43 16.86 2.28
CA GLU A 97 0.14 17.93 1.45
C GLU A 97 0.51 17.36 0.07
N ALA A 98 -0.46 17.44 -0.86
CA ALA A 98 -0.24 17.17 -2.26
C ALA A 98 0.57 18.32 -2.91
N ARG A 99 1.90 18.18 -2.96
CA ARG A 99 2.76 19.13 -3.67
C ARG A 99 2.77 18.83 -5.17
N THR A 100 1.79 19.35 -5.88
CA THR A 100 1.73 19.30 -7.34
C THR A 100 2.81 20.22 -7.95
N ARG A 101 3.92 19.66 -8.44
CA ARG A 101 4.78 20.36 -9.43
C ARG A 101 4.17 20.15 -10.82
N ARG A 102 3.46 21.14 -11.34
CA ARG A 102 3.23 21.24 -12.81
C ARG A 102 4.44 21.91 -13.44
N ALA A 103 5.05 21.20 -14.39
CA ALA A 103 5.90 21.79 -15.41
C ALA A 103 5.01 22.37 -16.53
N GLY A 104 5.42 23.51 -17.10
CA GLY A 104 4.87 24.09 -18.33
C GLY A 104 4.27 25.48 -18.16
N GLY A 105 5.05 26.52 -18.49
CA GLY A 105 4.50 27.78 -19.02
C GLY A 105 4.08 27.60 -20.49
N PRO A 106 3.89 28.66 -21.31
CA PRO A 106 3.83 30.10 -21.03
C PRO A 106 2.49 30.72 -21.48
N GLN A 107 2.20 31.97 -21.09
CA GLN A 107 1.53 32.97 -21.95
C GLN A 107 1.37 34.31 -21.21
N GLU A 108 1.99 35.34 -21.75
CA GLU A 108 1.57 36.74 -21.56
C GLU A 108 0.15 36.94 -22.11
N PRO A 109 -0.56 37.95 -21.60
CA PRO A 109 -0.85 39.06 -22.49
C PRO A 109 -0.68 40.45 -21.86
N GLU A 110 -0.29 41.36 -22.74
CA GLU A 110 -0.31 42.81 -22.63
C GLU A 110 -1.69 43.33 -22.17
N GLY A 111 -1.68 44.40 -21.37
CA GLY A 111 -2.88 45.05 -20.84
C GLY A 111 -2.54 46.41 -20.22
N GLU A 112 -2.30 47.37 -21.10
CA GLU A 112 -2.18 48.81 -20.85
C GLU A 112 -3.50 49.42 -20.34
N THR A 113 -3.42 50.35 -19.38
CA THR A 113 -4.29 51.53 -19.06
C THR A 113 -3.97 51.96 -17.62
N ASP A 114 -3.25 53.05 -17.37
CA ASP A 114 -3.61 54.49 -17.42
C ASP A 114 -4.44 54.98 -16.20
N GLY A 115 -4.00 56.10 -15.60
CA GLY A 115 -4.64 56.84 -14.49
C GLY A 115 -4.52 56.17 -13.11
N GLU A 116 -4.31 56.84 -11.97
CA GLU A 116 -4.65 58.20 -11.60
C GLU A 116 -3.90 58.57 -10.29
N ARG A 117 -3.76 59.87 -10.07
CA ARG A 117 -3.03 60.54 -8.98
C ARG A 117 -3.69 60.30 -7.62
N HIS A 118 -2.91 60.36 -6.53
CA HIS A 118 -3.10 61.34 -5.46
C HIS A 118 -1.90 61.34 -4.48
#